data_AF-A0A659Q016-F1
#
_entry.id   AF-A0A659Q016-F1
#
_cell.length_a   1.000
_cell.length_b   1.000
_cell.length_c   1.000
_cell.angle_alpha   90.00
_cell.angle_beta   90.00
_cell.angle_gamma   90.00
#
_symmetry.space_group_name_H-M   'P 1'
#
loop_
_entity.id
_entity.type
_entity.pdbx_description
1 polymer ?
#
loop_
_entity_poly.entity_id
_entity_poly.type
_entity_poly.pdbx_seq_one_letter_code
_entity_poly.pdbx_strand_id
1 'polypeptide(L)'
;TIPVATLPPRHHQRSPFILGNMLLLGSINLIRLYGGLIIGQPGSADFAHPTSIILSLGTILITLIFALAFSGILRQLAVMFGLLAGTLLGMALGSTDFSGVSHGPLFSFPQLLPFGWPIFDLSASLPLLIYAVISMAEATGQTIATAEIVNSTQNVQQTIPRTIRGDAVMSLLGGIFGTSLIITSGENIGVVRTTNEKSRDVTAAAGGV
;
A
#
# COMPACT_ATOMS: atom_id res chain seq x y z
N THR A 1 -35.38 3.34 -33.64
CA THR A 1 -35.24 2.23 -32.67
C THR A 1 -33.82 2.21 -32.17
N ILE A 2 -33.58 2.81 -31.00
CA ILE A 2 -32.26 2.90 -30.37
C ILE A 2 -31.94 1.52 -29.75
N PRO A 3 -30.80 0.88 -30.05
CA PRO A 3 -30.48 -0.39 -29.43
C PRO A 3 -30.12 -0.16 -27.96
N VAL A 4 -30.90 -0.78 -27.08
CA VAL A 4 -30.68 -0.83 -25.63
C VAL A 4 -29.34 -1.51 -25.39
N ALA A 5 -28.39 -0.79 -24.81
CA ALA A 5 -27.16 -1.36 -24.28
C ALA A 5 -27.53 -2.39 -23.21
N THR A 6 -27.29 -3.66 -23.52
CA THR A 6 -27.45 -4.78 -22.60
C THR A 6 -26.46 -4.60 -21.45
N LEU A 7 -26.96 -4.17 -20.30
CA LEU A 7 -26.22 -4.19 -19.03
C LEU A 7 -25.68 -5.61 -18.79
N PRO A 8 -24.41 -5.77 -18.36
CA PRO A 8 -23.87 -7.09 -18.03
C PRO A 8 -24.62 -7.72 -16.85
N PRO A 9 -24.64 -9.06 -16.74
CA PRO A 9 -25.50 -9.78 -15.81
C PRO A 9 -25.20 -9.48 -14.34
N ARG A 10 -26.26 -9.39 -13.53
CA ARG A 10 -26.33 -9.05 -12.09
C ARG A 10 -25.67 -10.05 -11.12
N HIS A 11 -24.59 -10.73 -11.52
CA HIS A 11 -23.83 -11.62 -10.62
C HIS A 11 -22.59 -10.95 -10.00
N HIS A 12 -22.19 -9.76 -10.48
CA HIS A 12 -21.02 -9.02 -9.98
C HIS A 12 -21.29 -8.18 -8.71
N GLN A 13 -22.55 -8.09 -8.27
CA GLN A 13 -22.99 -7.18 -7.21
C GLN A 13 -22.92 -7.79 -5.79
N ARG A 14 -22.57 -9.09 -5.66
CA ARG A 14 -22.34 -9.75 -4.36
C ARG A 14 -20.94 -9.47 -3.77
N SER A 15 -20.06 -8.82 -4.53
CA SER A 15 -18.65 -8.54 -4.20
C SER A 15 -18.37 -7.60 -3.00
N PRO A 16 -19.19 -6.57 -2.67
CA PRO A 16 -18.79 -5.58 -1.67
C PRO A 16 -18.61 -6.17 -0.27
N PHE A 17 -19.43 -7.16 0.08
CA PHE A 17 -19.40 -7.79 1.40
C PHE A 17 -18.14 -8.64 1.60
N ILE A 18 -17.75 -9.41 0.56
CA ILE A 18 -16.56 -10.27 0.62
C ILE A 18 -15.30 -9.41 0.64
N LEU A 19 -15.23 -8.41 -0.25
CA LEU A 19 -14.11 -7.48 -0.31
C LEU A 19 -13.95 -6.69 0.99
N GLY A 20 -15.06 -6.19 1.55
CA GLY A 20 -15.07 -5.47 2.82
C GLY A 20 -14.57 -6.32 3.99
N ASN A 21 -14.99 -7.58 4.09
CA ASN A 21 -14.51 -8.49 5.13
C ASN A 21 -13.02 -8.83 4.97
N MET A 22 -12.53 -9.02 3.75
CA MET A 22 -11.10 -9.25 3.49
C MET A 22 -10.24 -8.07 3.96
N LEU A 23 -10.64 -6.85 3.61
CA LEU A 23 -9.96 -5.63 4.03
C LEU A 23 -9.99 -5.46 5.56
N LEU A 24 -11.11 -5.80 6.20
CA LEU A 24 -11.26 -5.73 7.65
C LEU A 24 -10.36 -6.75 8.37
N LEU A 25 -10.30 -7.99 7.89
CA LEU A 25 -9.43 -9.01 8.45
C LEU A 25 -7.94 -8.66 8.26
N GLY A 26 -7.57 -8.13 7.09
CA GLY A 26 -6.22 -7.62 6.85
C GLY A 26 -5.85 -6.50 7.83
N SER A 27 -6.77 -5.56 8.04
CA SER A 27 -6.59 -4.44 8.98
C SER A 27 -6.40 -4.91 10.42
N ILE A 28 -7.20 -5.89 10.87
CA ILE A 28 -7.07 -6.48 12.22
C ILE A 28 -5.70 -7.14 12.38
N ASN A 29 -5.23 -7.88 11.37
CA ASN A 29 -3.92 -8.51 11.41
C ASN A 29 -2.78 -7.49 11.46
N LEU A 30 -2.89 -6.40 10.72
CA LEU A 30 -1.93 -5.30 10.76
C LEU A 30 -1.89 -4.63 12.14
N ILE A 31 -3.05 -4.36 12.77
CA ILE A 31 -3.08 -3.82 14.14
C ILE A 31 -2.33 -4.73 15.10
N ARG A 32 -2.50 -6.06 14.98
CA ARG A 32 -1.77 -7.03 15.81
C ARG A 32 -0.26 -6.99 15.57
N LEU A 33 0.16 -6.92 14.31
CA LEU A 33 1.57 -6.89 13.92
C LEU A 33 2.24 -5.58 14.40
N TYR A 34 1.64 -4.43 14.12
CA TYR A 34 2.15 -3.13 14.54
C TYR A 34 2.07 -2.93 16.06
N GLY A 35 1.05 -3.47 16.73
CA GLY A 35 0.98 -3.48 18.19
C GLY A 35 2.20 -4.16 18.82
N GLY A 36 2.70 -5.24 18.21
CA GLY A 36 3.94 -5.90 18.63
C GLY A 36 5.19 -5.05 18.42
N LEU A 37 5.23 -4.18 17.41
CA LEU A 37 6.33 -3.24 17.20
C LEU A 37 6.32 -2.09 18.23
N ILE A 38 5.14 -1.69 18.69
CA ILE A 38 4.97 -0.60 19.67
C ILE A 38 5.28 -1.07 21.10
N ILE A 39 4.75 -2.23 21.47
CA ILE A 39 4.80 -2.76 22.84
C ILE A 39 6.00 -3.69 23.02
N GLY A 40 6.63 -4.15 21.93
CA GLY A 40 7.68 -5.17 21.99
C GLY A 40 7.13 -6.58 22.18
N GLN A 41 8.01 -7.58 22.13
CA GLN A 41 7.60 -8.98 22.26
C GLN A 41 7.47 -9.39 23.73
N PRO A 42 6.43 -10.15 24.11
CA PRO A 42 6.28 -10.67 25.47
C PRO A 42 7.54 -11.45 25.89
N GLY A 43 8.12 -11.07 27.03
CA GLY A 43 9.34 -11.69 27.56
C GLY A 43 10.67 -11.03 27.12
N SER A 44 10.63 -9.99 26.29
CA SER A 44 11.80 -9.14 26.02
C SER A 44 11.99 -8.08 27.11
N ALA A 45 13.23 -7.62 27.31
CA ALA A 45 13.55 -6.55 28.26
C ALA A 45 12.87 -5.21 27.90
N ASP A 46 12.59 -5.02 26.62
CA ASP A 46 11.94 -3.81 26.08
C ASP A 46 10.41 -3.91 26.04
N PHE A 47 9.83 -4.97 26.62
CA PHE A 47 8.38 -5.15 26.64
C PHE A 47 7.69 -4.04 27.44
N ALA A 48 6.70 -3.41 26.81
CA ALA A 48 5.94 -2.29 27.32
C ALA A 48 6.80 -1.08 27.77
N HIS A 49 7.94 -0.85 27.10
CA HIS A 49 8.79 0.30 27.41
C HIS A 49 8.03 1.63 27.20
N PRO A 50 7.92 2.50 28.23
CA PRO A 50 7.10 3.71 28.17
C PRO A 50 7.47 4.64 27.02
N THR A 51 8.76 4.76 26.71
CA THR A 51 9.25 5.64 25.65
C THR A 51 8.78 5.19 24.27
N SER A 52 8.78 3.88 23.99
CA SER A 52 8.31 3.32 22.72
C SER A 52 6.81 3.53 22.53
N ILE A 53 6.03 3.38 23.61
CA ILE A 53 4.58 3.62 23.61
C ILE A 53 4.28 5.11 23.39
N ILE A 54 4.95 6.01 24.11
CA ILE A 54 4.76 7.47 24.00
C ILE A 54 5.14 7.94 22.59
N LEU A 55 6.27 7.48 22.06
CA LEU A 55 6.71 7.83 20.69
C LEU A 55 5.69 7.37 19.64
N SER A 56 5.21 6.13 19.77
CA SER A 56 4.27 5.56 18.81
C SER A 56 2.90 6.26 18.87
N LEU A 57 2.34 6.42 20.07
CA LEU A 57 1.07 7.13 20.25
C LEU A 57 1.17 8.61 19.89
N GLY A 58 2.30 9.26 20.22
CA GLY A 58 2.58 10.64 19.84
C GLY A 58 2.63 10.80 18.32
N THR A 59 3.34 9.91 17.63
CA THR A 59 3.43 9.92 16.15
C THR A 59 2.06 9.70 15.51
N ILE A 60 1.27 8.74 16.01
CA ILE A 60 -0.10 8.48 15.53
C ILE A 60 -0.99 9.71 15.76
N LEU A 61 -0.91 10.33 16.94
CA LEU A 61 -1.71 11.50 17.29
C LEU A 61 -1.37 12.70 16.39
N ILE A 62 -0.09 12.98 16.18
CA ILE A 62 0.36 14.06 15.28
C ILE A 62 -0.09 13.78 13.84
N THR A 63 0.06 12.54 13.37
CA THR A 63 -0.42 12.12 12.04
C THR A 63 -1.92 12.36 11.90
N LEU A 64 -2.70 12.00 12.91
CA LEU A 64 -4.15 12.21 12.93
C LEU A 64 -4.50 13.70 12.93
N ILE A 65 -3.81 14.52 13.72
CA ILE A 65 -4.00 15.98 13.75
C ILE A 65 -3.77 16.56 12.35
N PHE A 66 -2.68 16.19 11.67
CA PHE A 66 -2.44 16.63 10.29
C PHE A 66 -3.50 16.11 9.31
N ALA A 67 -3.93 14.86 9.44
CA ALA A 67 -4.95 14.28 8.57
C ALA A 67 -6.34 14.92 8.75
N LEU A 68 -6.60 15.53 9.90
CA LEU A 68 -7.84 16.26 10.21
C LEU A 68 -7.73 17.76 9.88
N ALA A 69 -6.56 18.37 10.10
CA ALA A 69 -6.35 19.81 9.89
C ALA A 69 -6.11 20.16 8.41
N PHE A 70 -5.49 19.25 7.65
CA PHE A 70 -5.16 19.48 6.25
C PHE A 70 -6.31 19.10 5.31
N SER A 71 -6.33 19.75 4.15
CA SER A 71 -7.29 19.50 3.06
C SER A 71 -6.56 19.26 1.73
N GLY A 72 -7.26 18.63 0.78
CA GLY A 72 -6.71 18.32 -0.55
C GLY A 72 -5.43 17.48 -0.48
N ILE A 73 -4.38 17.91 -1.18
CA ILE A 73 -3.08 17.23 -1.27
C ILE A 73 -2.39 17.15 0.09
N LEU A 74 -2.49 18.20 0.92
CA LEU A 74 -1.85 18.22 2.24
C LEU A 74 -2.39 17.09 3.15
N ARG A 75 -3.66 16.71 2.99
CA ARG A 75 -4.25 15.58 3.73
C ARG A 75 -3.65 14.24 3.32
N GLN A 76 -3.26 14.07 2.07
CA GLN A 76 -2.58 12.86 1.57
C GLN A 76 -1.16 12.79 2.11
N LEU A 77 -0.50 13.93 2.28
CA LEU A 77 0.84 14.05 2.87
C LEU A 77 0.85 14.01 4.41
N ALA A 78 -0.31 13.92 5.06
CA ALA A 78 -0.41 13.96 6.52
C ALA A 78 0.42 12.85 7.21
N VAL A 79 0.44 11.64 6.64
CA VAL A 79 1.26 10.54 7.13
C VAL A 79 2.75 10.86 7.04
N MET A 80 3.19 11.45 5.92
CA MET A 80 4.58 11.88 5.74
C MET A 80 4.98 12.92 6.80
N PHE A 81 4.17 13.97 6.98
CA PHE A 81 4.43 14.99 7.99
C PHE A 81 4.37 14.43 9.42
N GLY A 82 3.46 13.48 9.67
CA GLY A 82 3.35 12.79 10.94
C GLY A 82 4.61 11.98 11.28
N LEU A 83 5.16 11.26 10.31
CA LEU A 83 6.43 10.53 10.45
C LEU A 83 7.62 11.48 10.66
N LEU A 84 7.68 12.61 9.94
CA LEU A 84 8.70 13.63 10.16
C LEU A 84 8.64 14.19 11.58
N ALA A 85 7.45 14.57 12.04
CA ALA A 85 7.25 15.09 13.38
C ALA A 85 7.53 14.03 14.47
N GLY A 86 7.12 12.77 14.25
CA GLY A 86 7.43 11.65 15.15
C GLY A 86 8.93 11.38 15.25
N THR A 87 9.65 11.47 14.13
CA THR A 87 11.12 11.36 14.10
C THR A 87 11.77 12.49 14.88
N LEU A 88 11.32 13.74 14.70
CA LEU A 88 11.79 14.89 15.47
C LEU A 88 11.52 14.74 16.98
N LEU A 89 10.38 14.15 17.34
CA LEU A 89 10.05 13.81 18.73
C LEU A 89 11.02 12.76 19.28
N GLY A 90 11.35 11.74 18.49
CA GLY A 90 12.39 10.76 18.81
C GLY A 90 13.77 11.38 19.02
N MET A 91 14.12 12.37 18.20
CA MET A 91 15.37 13.14 18.36
C MET A 91 15.38 13.93 19.67
N ALA A 92 14.28 14.61 19.99
CA ALA A 92 14.15 15.37 21.24
C ALA A 92 14.20 14.49 22.50
N LEU A 93 13.70 13.25 22.42
CA LEU A 93 13.75 12.26 23.49
C LEU A 93 15.06 11.45 23.52
N GLY A 94 16.03 11.74 22.65
CA GLY A 94 17.32 11.03 22.60
C GLY A 94 17.21 9.55 22.19
N SER A 95 16.10 9.14 21.59
CA SER A 95 15.80 7.74 21.21
C SER A 95 16.17 7.42 19.76
N THR A 96 17.05 8.23 19.14
CA THR A 96 17.45 8.10 17.73
C THR A 96 18.95 7.87 17.63
N ASP A 97 19.35 6.93 16.77
CA ASP A 97 20.75 6.68 16.42
C ASP A 97 20.96 7.01 14.94
N PHE A 98 21.83 7.99 14.67
CA PHE A 98 22.19 8.43 13.31
C PHE A 98 23.59 7.98 12.88
N SER A 99 24.26 7.14 13.68
CA SER A 99 25.62 6.67 13.40
C SER A 99 25.76 6.03 12.00
N GLY A 100 24.73 5.31 11.55
CA GLY A 100 24.70 4.65 10.23
C GLY A 100 24.39 5.56 9.03
N VAL A 101 23.90 6.78 9.22
CA VAL A 101 23.43 7.64 8.11
C VAL A 101 24.59 8.19 7.27
N SER A 102 25.74 8.46 7.90
CA SER A 102 26.91 9.06 7.24
C SER A 102 27.72 8.09 6.38
N HIS A 103 27.51 6.78 6.53
CA HIS A 103 28.34 5.74 5.91
C HIS A 103 27.72 5.13 4.63
N GLY A 104 26.49 5.50 4.28
CA GLY A 104 25.79 4.96 3.12
C GLY A 104 26.20 5.64 1.79
N PRO A 105 26.15 4.91 0.65
CA PRO A 105 26.37 5.52 -0.66
C PRO A 105 25.23 6.47 -1.04
N LEU A 106 25.57 7.60 -1.69
CA LEU A 106 24.58 8.57 -2.22
C LEU A 106 23.67 7.98 -3.31
N PHE A 107 24.18 7.00 -4.07
CA PHE A 107 23.43 6.27 -5.08
C PHE A 107 23.56 4.77 -4.83
N SER A 108 22.43 4.07 -4.84
CA SER A 108 22.38 2.61 -4.72
C SER A 108 21.66 2.04 -5.93
N PHE A 109 22.28 1.07 -6.60
CA PHE A 109 21.63 0.32 -7.66
C PHE A 109 20.86 -0.86 -7.05
N PRO A 110 19.70 -1.23 -7.64
CA PRO A 110 18.93 -2.35 -7.15
C PRO A 110 19.77 -3.63 -7.26
N GLN A 111 19.90 -4.35 -6.14
CA GLN A 111 20.67 -5.58 -6.09
C GLN A 111 19.86 -6.71 -6.72
N LEU A 112 20.49 -7.45 -7.63
CA LEU A 112 19.90 -8.67 -8.18
C LEU A 112 20.02 -9.79 -7.15
N LEU A 113 18.90 -10.46 -6.87
CA LEU A 113 18.82 -11.61 -5.97
C LEU A 113 19.46 -11.34 -4.60
N PRO A 114 19.03 -10.30 -3.85
CA PRO A 114 19.64 -9.93 -2.58
C PRO A 114 19.53 -11.04 -1.52
N PHE A 115 18.55 -11.95 -1.68
CA PHE A 115 18.32 -13.09 -0.80
C PHE A 115 18.90 -14.42 -1.37
N GLY A 116 19.66 -14.36 -2.47
CA GLY A 116 20.17 -15.53 -3.18
C GLY A 116 19.18 -16.10 -4.21
N TRP A 117 19.45 -17.32 -4.66
CA TRP A 117 18.61 -17.98 -5.68
C TRP A 117 17.19 -18.25 -5.15
N PRO A 118 16.14 -18.06 -5.97
CA PRO A 118 14.77 -18.34 -5.57
C PRO A 118 14.60 -19.81 -5.21
N ILE A 119 14.13 -20.06 -3.98
CA ILE A 119 13.83 -21.39 -3.47
C ILE A 119 12.32 -21.56 -3.49
N PHE A 120 11.84 -22.63 -4.12
CA PHE A 120 10.43 -22.96 -4.10
C PHE A 120 10.08 -23.72 -2.81
N ASP A 121 9.47 -23.01 -1.86
CA ASP A 121 8.91 -23.59 -0.66
C ASP A 121 7.38 -23.59 -0.76
N LEU A 122 6.76 -24.78 -0.79
CA LEU A 122 5.31 -24.91 -0.91
C LEU A 122 4.57 -24.31 0.30
N SER A 123 5.14 -24.40 1.49
CA SER A 123 4.55 -23.89 2.73
C SER A 123 4.54 -22.35 2.76
N ALA A 124 5.58 -21.70 2.23
CA ALA A 124 5.65 -20.25 2.07
C ALA A 124 4.85 -19.76 0.86
N SER A 125 4.79 -20.56 -0.21
CA SER A 125 4.10 -20.19 -1.46
C SER A 125 2.58 -20.19 -1.30
N LEU A 126 2.01 -21.10 -0.52
CA LEU A 126 0.56 -21.25 -0.42
C LEU A 126 -0.15 -20.00 0.15
N PRO A 127 0.32 -19.37 1.25
CA PRO A 127 -0.24 -18.10 1.72
C PRO A 127 -0.12 -16.97 0.69
N LEU A 128 1.02 -16.89 -0.02
CA LEU A 128 1.26 -15.86 -1.05
C LEU A 128 0.35 -16.07 -2.27
N LEU A 129 0.07 -17.31 -2.65
CA LEU A 129 -0.88 -17.64 -3.72
C LEU A 129 -2.31 -17.22 -3.34
N ILE A 130 -2.73 -17.48 -2.10
CA ILE A 130 -4.04 -17.05 -1.60
C ILE A 130 -4.10 -15.51 -1.61
N TYR A 131 -3.06 -14.84 -1.11
CA TYR A 131 -2.96 -13.39 -1.15
C TYR A 131 -3.01 -12.83 -2.57
N ALA A 132 -2.33 -13.46 -3.53
CA ALA A 132 -2.37 -13.06 -4.93
C ALA A 132 -3.79 -13.14 -5.52
N VAL A 133 -4.55 -14.20 -5.22
CA VAL A 133 -5.95 -14.33 -5.67
C VAL A 133 -6.85 -13.25 -5.04
N ILE A 134 -6.64 -12.94 -3.76
CA ILE A 134 -7.36 -11.85 -3.07
C ILE A 134 -7.06 -10.52 -3.73
N SER A 135 -5.77 -10.24 -3.98
CA SER A 135 -5.32 -9.01 -4.62
C SER A 135 -5.89 -8.86 -6.04
N MET A 136 -6.04 -9.95 -6.80
CA MET A 136 -6.70 -9.88 -8.12
C MET A 136 -8.16 -9.39 -8.03
N ALA A 137 -8.89 -9.77 -6.98
CA ALA A 137 -10.25 -9.28 -6.75
C ALA A 137 -10.24 -7.79 -6.35
N GLU A 138 -9.29 -7.37 -5.53
CA GLU A 138 -9.10 -5.95 -5.15
C GLU A 138 -8.73 -5.09 -6.37
N ALA A 139 -7.75 -5.52 -7.16
CA ALA A 139 -7.31 -4.85 -8.38
C ALA A 139 -8.44 -4.73 -9.41
N THR A 140 -9.32 -5.72 -9.49
CA THR A 140 -10.53 -5.66 -10.33
C THR A 140 -11.44 -4.51 -9.91
N GLY A 141 -11.77 -4.42 -8.62
CA GLY A 141 -12.60 -3.33 -8.08
C GLY A 141 -11.95 -1.96 -8.27
N GLN A 142 -10.65 -1.84 -8.03
CA GLN A 142 -9.88 -0.62 -8.23
C GLN A 142 -9.81 -0.20 -9.71
N THR A 143 -9.66 -1.16 -10.63
CA THR A 143 -9.66 -0.89 -12.08
C THR A 143 -11.01 -0.34 -12.53
N ILE A 144 -12.11 -0.93 -12.06
CA ILE A 144 -13.47 -0.45 -12.36
C ILE A 144 -13.68 0.96 -11.80
N ALA A 145 -13.37 1.17 -10.52
CA ALA A 145 -13.52 2.47 -9.87
C ALA A 145 -12.68 3.57 -10.55
N THR A 146 -11.45 3.24 -10.95
CA THR A 146 -10.58 4.15 -11.70
C THR A 146 -11.20 4.49 -13.05
N ALA A 147 -11.69 3.48 -13.79
CA ALA A 147 -12.34 3.69 -15.09
C ALA A 147 -13.57 4.60 -15.00
N GLU A 148 -14.37 4.48 -13.94
CA GLU A 148 -15.53 5.35 -13.67
C GLU A 148 -15.09 6.79 -13.37
N ILE A 149 -14.10 6.99 -12.49
CA ILE A 149 -13.62 8.33 -12.13
C ILE A 149 -13.02 9.07 -13.32
N VAL A 150 -12.30 8.35 -14.19
CA VAL A 150 -11.69 8.96 -15.37
C VAL A 150 -12.64 9.06 -16.57
N ASN A 151 -13.88 8.57 -16.46
CA ASN A 151 -14.83 8.43 -17.56
C ASN A 151 -14.21 7.72 -18.78
N SER A 152 -13.55 6.60 -18.54
CA SER A 152 -12.80 5.86 -19.56
C SER A 152 -13.73 5.39 -20.69
N THR A 153 -13.32 5.63 -21.93
CA THR A 153 -13.97 5.07 -23.12
C THR A 153 -13.52 3.64 -23.43
N GLN A 154 -12.56 3.11 -22.67
CA GLN A 154 -12.01 1.78 -22.89
C GLN A 154 -12.95 0.68 -22.40
N ASN A 155 -12.83 -0.49 -23.01
CA ASN A 155 -13.53 -1.68 -22.55
C ASN A 155 -12.91 -2.17 -21.23
N VAL A 156 -13.61 -1.94 -20.12
CA VAL A 156 -13.15 -2.31 -18.76
C VAL A 156 -12.93 -3.82 -18.62
N GLN A 157 -13.79 -4.65 -19.23
CA GLN A 157 -13.63 -6.11 -19.25
C GLN A 157 -12.31 -6.57 -19.89
N GLN A 158 -11.79 -5.83 -20.87
CA GLN A 158 -10.48 -6.12 -21.48
C GLN A 158 -9.32 -5.50 -20.69
N THR A 159 -9.58 -4.48 -19.89
CA THR A 159 -8.57 -3.75 -19.13
C THR A 159 -8.19 -4.51 -17.86
N ILE A 160 -9.16 -5.07 -17.13
CA ILE A 160 -8.94 -5.87 -15.91
C ILE A 160 -7.86 -6.96 -16.09
N PRO A 161 -7.93 -7.87 -17.09
CA PRO A 161 -6.91 -8.89 -17.26
C PRO A 161 -5.55 -8.33 -17.69
N ARG A 162 -5.50 -7.14 -18.30
CA ARG A 162 -4.23 -6.46 -18.61
C ARG A 162 -3.60 -5.88 -17.35
N THR A 163 -4.38 -5.26 -16.48
CA THR A 163 -3.92 -4.76 -15.16
C THR A 163 -3.35 -5.90 -14.33
N ILE A 164 -4.10 -7.00 -14.18
CA ILE A 164 -3.68 -8.16 -13.39
C ILE A 164 -2.38 -8.79 -13.94
N ARG A 165 -2.23 -8.87 -15.27
CA ARG A 165 -0.97 -9.34 -15.88
C ARG A 165 0.18 -8.37 -15.61
N GLY A 166 -0.08 -7.07 -15.61
CA GLY A 166 0.88 -6.05 -15.22
C GLY A 166 1.38 -6.26 -13.79
N ASP A 167 0.46 -6.41 -12.83
CA ASP A 167 0.77 -6.69 -11.43
C ASP A 167 1.59 -7.98 -11.27
N ALA A 168 1.23 -9.04 -11.99
CA ALA A 168 1.99 -10.30 -11.97
C ALA A 168 3.41 -10.14 -12.52
N VAL A 169 3.59 -9.47 -13.66
CA VAL A 169 4.91 -9.25 -14.26
C VAL A 169 5.76 -8.36 -13.34
N MET A 170 5.20 -7.28 -12.81
CA MET A 170 5.92 -6.40 -11.89
C MET A 170 6.27 -7.10 -10.58
N SER A 171 5.38 -7.94 -10.06
CA SER A 171 5.68 -8.76 -8.87
C SER A 171 6.81 -9.76 -9.11
N LEU A 172 6.85 -10.42 -10.29
CA LEU A 172 7.93 -11.33 -10.64
C LEU A 172 9.27 -10.60 -10.78
N LEU A 173 9.27 -9.45 -11.47
CA LEU A 173 10.46 -8.61 -11.60
C LEU A 173 10.91 -8.07 -10.25
N GLY A 174 9.97 -7.58 -9.44
CA GLY A 174 10.22 -7.10 -8.09
C GLY A 174 10.83 -8.17 -7.18
N GLY A 175 10.33 -9.41 -7.26
CA GLY A 175 10.89 -10.54 -6.53
C GLY A 175 12.37 -10.81 -6.84
N ILE A 176 12.81 -10.58 -8.09
CA ILE A 176 14.24 -10.68 -8.47
C ILE A 176 15.08 -9.63 -7.74
N PHE A 177 14.53 -8.44 -7.50
CA PHE A 177 15.19 -7.36 -6.76
C PHE A 177 14.89 -7.38 -5.26
N GLY A 178 14.25 -8.44 -4.75
CA GLY A 178 13.93 -8.61 -3.34
C GLY A 178 12.77 -7.75 -2.83
N THR A 179 11.89 -7.26 -3.71
CA THR A 179 10.68 -6.55 -3.28
C THR A 179 9.57 -7.53 -2.89
N SER A 180 8.58 -7.03 -2.16
CA SER A 180 7.30 -7.75 -1.97
C SER A 180 6.48 -7.76 -3.26
N LEU A 181 5.32 -8.44 -3.24
CA LEU A 181 4.34 -8.41 -4.31
C LEU A 181 3.93 -6.95 -4.61
N ILE A 182 3.96 -6.60 -5.89
CA ILE A 182 3.59 -5.29 -6.40
C ILE A 182 2.19 -5.40 -6.98
N ILE A 183 1.26 -4.66 -6.39
CA ILE A 183 -0.17 -4.71 -6.71
C ILE A 183 -0.72 -3.32 -6.96
N THR A 184 -1.81 -3.25 -7.71
CA THR A 184 -2.54 -1.99 -7.93
C THR A 184 -2.97 -1.37 -6.59
N SER A 185 -2.69 -0.07 -6.39
CA SER A 185 -3.12 0.68 -5.19
C SER A 185 -4.45 1.40 -5.42
N GLY A 186 -5.34 1.28 -4.44
CA GLY A 186 -6.61 2.00 -4.40
C GLY A 186 -6.52 3.40 -3.81
N GLU A 187 -5.44 3.77 -3.12
CA GLU A 187 -5.29 5.10 -2.51
C GLU A 187 -5.22 6.19 -3.58
N ASN A 188 -4.55 5.88 -4.69
CA ASN A 188 -4.39 6.78 -5.83
C ASN A 188 -5.72 7.19 -6.46
N ILE A 189 -6.76 6.37 -6.31
CA ILE A 189 -8.12 6.67 -6.79
C ILE A 189 -8.70 7.90 -6.09
N GLY A 190 -8.48 8.03 -4.78
CA GLY A 190 -8.91 9.20 -4.01
C GLY A 190 -8.19 10.48 -4.44
N VAL A 191 -6.92 10.36 -4.81
CA VAL A 191 -6.11 11.47 -5.33
C VAL A 191 -6.65 11.96 -6.67
N VAL A 192 -6.87 11.06 -7.62
CA VAL A 192 -7.43 11.40 -8.94
C VAL A 192 -8.81 12.03 -8.80
N ARG A 193 -9.66 11.51 -7.90
CA ARG A 193 -11.00 12.05 -7.66
C ARG A 193 -10.98 13.48 -7.09
N THR A 194 -10.01 13.81 -6.24
CA THR A 194 -9.93 15.12 -5.58
C THR A 194 -9.19 16.16 -6.42
N THR A 195 -8.17 15.75 -7.17
CA THR A 195 -7.37 16.63 -8.03
C THR A 195 -7.98 16.81 -9.42
N ASN A 196 -8.83 15.87 -9.86
CA ASN A 196 -9.35 15.78 -11.22
C ASN A 196 -8.26 15.64 -12.31
N GLU A 197 -7.02 15.32 -11.91
CA GLU A 197 -5.91 15.05 -12.83
C GLU A 197 -5.94 13.59 -13.28
N LYS A 198 -6.23 13.37 -14.57
CA LYS A 198 -6.47 12.04 -15.17
C LYS A 198 -5.36 11.60 -16.13
N SER A 199 -4.29 12.39 -16.24
CA SER A 199 -3.19 12.11 -17.17
C SER A 199 -2.38 10.91 -16.70
N ARG A 200 -2.10 9.99 -17.62
CA ARG A 200 -1.20 8.85 -17.38
C ARG A 200 0.24 9.31 -17.15
N ASP A 201 0.60 10.47 -17.66
CA ASP A 201 1.98 10.98 -17.63
C ASP A 201 2.39 11.36 -16.21
N VAL A 202 1.44 11.78 -15.38
CA VAL A 202 1.67 12.02 -13.94
C VAL A 202 2.05 10.72 -13.24
N THR A 203 1.33 9.64 -13.53
CA THR A 203 1.66 8.31 -12.98
C THR A 203 2.99 7.78 -13.51
N ALA A 204 3.27 7.97 -14.81
CA ALA A 204 4.53 7.55 -15.41
C ALA A 204 5.74 8.32 -14.85
N ALA A 205 5.60 9.64 -14.66
CA ALA A 205 6.62 10.47 -14.04
C ALA A 205 6.84 10.06 -12.57
N ALA A 206 5.77 9.82 -11.81
CA ALA A 206 5.87 9.37 -10.42
C ALA A 206 6.57 8.01 -10.28
N GLY A 207 6.42 7.10 -11.25
CA GLY A 207 7.14 5.82 -11.26
C GLY A 207 8.58 5.89 -11.79
N GLY A 208 8.97 7.00 -12.44
CA GLY A 208 10.32 7.18 -13.00
C GLY A 208 11.27 7.96 -12.10
N VAL A 209 10.76 8.57 -11.03
CA VAL A 209 11.51 9.29 -9.99
C VAL A 209 11.76 8.36 -8.81
#